data_AF-A0A8T6NL66-F1
#
_entry.id   AF-A0A8T6NL66-F1
#
_cell.length_a   1.000
_cell.length_b   1.000
_cell.length_c   1.000
_cell.angle_alpha   90.00
_cell.angle_beta   90.00
_cell.angle_gamma   90.00
#
_symmetry.space_group_name_H-M   'P 1'
#
loop_
_entity.id
_entity.type
_entity.pdbx_description
1 polymer ?
#
loop_
_entity_poly.entity_id
_entity_poly.type
_entity_poly.pdbx_seq_one_letter_code
_entity_poly.pdbx_strand_id
1 'polypeptide(L)'
;MDATWREHLSQDGPGRMRIKRHGRMLADAVLISEPEMLREGVDDRSPQQLVNTAELPGIVGDAWAMADWHFGYGFPIGGVVATSVEHGEAGGAISPGGVGFDINCGVRLLSTGLAADSIDVRGIVDSLQRSVPAGATSKGGVQLTTSELDGILAGGARAASEMGLGADTDLERIESGGFMETTERDLSERALARGGKSLGTLGSGNHFLELQVVDRVLDEYAAKEFGILEGDV
;
A
#
# COMPACT_ATOMS: atom_id res chain seq x y z
N MET A 1 0.39 27.37 -11.87
CA MET A 1 -0.85 27.59 -11.11
C MET A 1 -0.43 28.17 -9.80
N ASP A 2 -0.92 29.34 -9.43
CA ASP A 2 -0.62 29.90 -8.12
C ASP A 2 -1.20 28.99 -7.04
N ALA A 3 -0.40 28.71 -6.01
CA ALA A 3 -0.74 27.82 -4.92
C ALA A 3 -1.73 28.46 -3.94
N THR A 4 -2.97 28.71 -4.39
CA THR A 4 -4.03 29.38 -3.61
C THR A 4 -4.34 28.68 -2.30
N TRP A 5 -4.09 27.37 -2.21
CA TRP A 5 -4.26 26.59 -1.00
C TRP A 5 -3.44 27.12 0.19
N ARG A 6 -2.31 27.79 -0.05
CA ARG A 6 -1.45 28.37 1.00
C ARG A 6 -2.15 29.49 1.77
N GLU A 7 -3.08 30.21 1.14
CA GLU A 7 -3.88 31.26 1.78
C GLU A 7 -4.87 30.68 2.82
N HIS A 8 -5.18 29.39 2.69
CA HIS A 8 -6.10 28.66 3.54
C HIS A 8 -5.40 27.69 4.50
N LEU A 9 -4.05 27.69 4.53
CA LEU A 9 -3.25 26.81 5.36
C LEU A 9 -3.13 27.38 6.79
N SER A 10 -3.33 26.51 7.78
CA SER A 10 -3.14 26.81 9.19
C SER A 10 -2.60 25.59 9.94
N GLN A 11 -1.97 25.79 11.09
CA GLN A 11 -1.54 24.69 11.95
C GLN A 11 -2.74 24.12 12.72
N ASP A 12 -2.83 22.79 12.81
CA ASP A 12 -3.94 22.05 13.44
C ASP A 12 -3.42 21.06 14.49
N GLY A 13 -2.48 21.52 15.31
CA GLY A 13 -1.81 20.74 16.36
C GLY A 13 -0.42 20.22 15.96
N PRO A 14 0.24 19.45 16.84
CA PRO A 14 1.57 18.90 16.59
C PRO A 14 1.60 18.00 15.35
N GLY A 15 2.54 18.24 14.43
CA GLY A 15 2.69 17.46 13.20
C GLY A 15 1.51 17.50 12.24
N ARG A 16 0.58 18.47 12.39
CA ARG A 16 -0.63 18.56 11.56
C ARG A 16 -0.86 19.96 11.03
N MET A 17 -1.11 20.03 9.74
CA MET A 17 -1.38 21.26 8.99
C MET A 17 -2.71 21.10 8.26
N ARG A 18 -3.60 22.09 8.37
CA ARG A 18 -4.94 22.05 7.80
C ARG A 18 -5.08 23.09 6.70
N ILE A 19 -5.54 22.65 5.54
CA ILE A 19 -6.04 23.52 4.48
C ILE A 19 -7.56 23.63 4.67
N LYS A 20 -8.02 24.82 5.07
CA LYS A 20 -9.45 25.08 5.24
C LYS A 20 -10.17 24.92 3.90
N ARG A 21 -11.34 24.28 3.92
CA ARG A 21 -12.21 24.11 2.77
C ARG A 21 -12.44 25.46 2.06
N HIS A 22 -12.12 25.49 0.78
CA HIS A 22 -12.28 26.66 -0.08
C HIS A 22 -12.59 26.23 -1.52
N GLY A 23 -13.06 27.16 -2.35
CA GLY A 23 -13.39 26.87 -3.74
C GLY A 23 -14.43 25.75 -3.88
N ARG A 24 -14.08 24.67 -4.58
CA ARG A 24 -14.96 23.51 -4.82
C ARG A 24 -14.78 22.37 -3.82
N MET A 25 -13.87 22.52 -2.85
CA MET A 25 -13.68 21.51 -1.82
C MET A 25 -15.01 21.29 -1.08
N LEU A 26 -15.35 20.03 -0.84
CA LEU A 26 -16.52 19.62 -0.07
C LEU A 26 -16.18 19.41 1.41
N ALA A 27 -14.90 19.13 1.72
CA ALA A 27 -14.35 18.98 3.07
C ALA A 27 -13.08 19.83 3.30
N ASP A 28 -12.59 19.92 4.53
CA ASP A 28 -11.23 20.42 4.79
C ASP A 28 -10.20 19.35 4.34
N ALA A 29 -8.94 19.74 4.27
CA ALA A 29 -7.83 18.81 4.04
C ALA A 29 -6.77 18.93 5.15
N VAL A 30 -6.16 17.80 5.52
CA VAL A 30 -5.15 17.70 6.58
C VAL A 30 -3.89 17.04 6.05
N LEU A 31 -2.75 17.70 6.24
CA LEU A 31 -1.42 17.17 5.97
C LEU A 31 -0.76 16.81 7.30
N ILE A 32 -0.22 15.60 7.40
CA ILE A 32 0.75 15.28 8.44
C ILE A 32 2.09 15.90 8.01
N SER A 33 2.46 17.01 8.65
CA SER A 33 3.65 17.79 8.30
C SER A 33 3.95 18.80 9.40
N GLU A 34 5.21 19.20 9.50
CA GLU A 34 5.63 20.32 10.33
C GLU A 34 5.60 21.62 9.52
N PRO A 35 5.30 22.78 10.13
CA PRO A 35 5.25 24.06 9.45
C PRO A 35 6.52 24.39 8.64
N GLU A 36 7.69 23.97 9.14
CA GLU A 36 9.00 24.20 8.54
C GLU A 36 9.13 23.48 7.19
N MET A 37 8.66 22.23 7.12
CA MET A 37 8.71 21.44 5.88
C MET A 37 7.91 22.10 4.77
N LEU A 38 6.77 22.73 5.09
CA LEU A 38 5.93 23.43 4.10
C LEU A 38 6.49 24.78 3.62
N ARG A 39 7.46 25.35 4.35
CA ARG A 39 8.20 26.57 3.95
C ARG A 39 9.37 26.25 3.02
N GLU A 40 9.96 25.07 3.15
CA GLU A 40 11.12 24.63 2.36
C GLU A 40 10.70 24.03 1.00
N GLY A 41 10.31 24.90 0.06
CA GLY A 41 10.26 24.54 -1.37
C GLY A 41 9.43 23.32 -1.73
N VAL A 42 8.36 23.03 -0.98
CA VAL A 42 7.42 21.94 -1.28
C VAL A 42 6.88 22.08 -2.69
N ASP A 43 6.82 20.95 -3.39
CA ASP A 43 6.11 20.86 -4.66
C ASP A 43 4.62 21.11 -4.45
N ASP A 44 4.17 22.31 -4.82
CA ASP A 44 2.78 22.76 -4.65
C ASP A 44 1.76 21.85 -5.32
N ARG A 45 2.19 20.96 -6.24
CA ARG A 45 1.31 19.99 -6.89
C ARG A 45 0.75 18.96 -5.91
N SER A 46 1.49 18.53 -4.89
CA SER A 46 1.01 17.49 -3.97
C SER A 46 -0.10 18.01 -3.03
N PRO A 47 0.05 19.17 -2.36
CA PRO A 47 -1.05 19.76 -1.61
C PRO A 47 -2.22 20.16 -2.51
N GLN A 48 -1.96 20.58 -3.76
CA GLN A 48 -3.03 20.84 -4.72
C GLN A 48 -3.81 19.57 -5.10
N GLN A 49 -3.15 18.42 -5.23
CA GLN A 49 -3.84 17.13 -5.42
C GLN A 49 -4.73 16.81 -4.23
N LEU A 50 -4.28 17.07 -3.00
CA LEU A 50 -5.10 16.87 -1.81
C LEU A 50 -6.34 17.80 -1.79
N VAL A 51 -6.17 19.06 -2.21
CA VAL A 51 -7.30 19.98 -2.41
C VAL A 51 -8.30 19.42 -3.42
N ASN A 52 -7.82 18.87 -4.54
CA ASN A 52 -8.68 18.23 -5.54
C ASN A 52 -9.37 16.97 -4.98
N THR A 53 -8.68 16.17 -4.18
CA THR A 53 -9.25 15.01 -3.47
C THR A 53 -10.40 15.42 -2.54
N ALA A 54 -10.28 16.57 -1.88
CA ALA A 54 -11.34 17.10 -1.02
C ALA A 54 -12.59 17.57 -1.79
N GLU A 55 -12.56 17.59 -3.14
CA GLU A 55 -13.73 17.89 -3.98
C GLU A 55 -14.59 16.65 -4.29
N LEU A 56 -14.17 15.44 -3.88
CA LEU A 56 -14.86 14.20 -4.27
C LEU A 56 -16.29 14.11 -3.73
N PRO A 57 -17.29 13.85 -4.60
CA PRO A 57 -18.66 13.60 -4.18
C PRO A 57 -18.75 12.48 -3.14
N GLY A 58 -19.48 12.75 -2.07
CA GLY A 58 -19.67 11.79 -0.98
C GLY A 58 -18.51 11.66 -0.01
N ILE A 59 -17.48 12.52 -0.08
CA ILE A 59 -16.40 12.54 0.92
C ILE A 59 -16.95 12.60 2.36
N VAL A 60 -16.35 11.80 3.24
CA VAL A 60 -16.69 11.70 4.67
C VAL A 60 -15.47 12.15 5.48
N GLY A 61 -15.70 13.08 6.41
CA GLY A 61 -14.62 13.68 7.19
C GLY A 61 -13.77 14.63 6.34
N ASP A 62 -12.46 14.64 6.60
CA ASP A 62 -11.46 15.45 5.88
C ASP A 62 -10.68 14.59 4.87
N ALA A 63 -10.09 15.22 3.85
CA ALA A 63 -9.07 14.55 3.03
C ALA A 63 -7.73 14.56 3.76
N TRP A 64 -7.01 13.44 3.79
CA TRP A 64 -5.73 13.31 4.51
C TRP A 64 -4.55 13.07 3.58
N ALA A 65 -3.40 13.61 3.93
CA ALA A 65 -2.10 13.26 3.37
C ALA A 65 -1.14 12.90 4.51
N MET A 66 -0.64 11.66 4.49
CA MET A 66 0.27 11.08 5.49
C MET A 66 1.69 11.63 5.37
N ALA A 67 2.53 11.42 6.38
CA ALA A 67 3.81 12.15 6.51
C ALA A 67 4.79 12.02 5.33
N ASP A 68 4.61 11.00 4.49
CA ASP A 68 5.39 10.69 3.29
C ASP A 68 4.73 11.19 2.00
N TRP A 69 3.75 12.10 2.10
CA TRP A 69 2.99 12.56 0.95
C TRP A 69 3.87 13.19 -0.13
N HIS A 70 3.56 12.89 -1.39
CA HIS A 70 4.25 13.47 -2.55
C HIS A 70 3.39 13.36 -3.82
N PHE A 71 3.87 13.96 -4.91
CA PHE A 71 3.12 14.07 -6.17
C PHE A 71 2.80 12.69 -6.75
N GLY A 72 1.50 12.42 -6.94
CA GLY A 72 0.98 11.18 -7.50
C GLY A 72 0.17 11.39 -8.77
N TYR A 73 -0.75 10.46 -9.06
CA TYR A 73 -1.62 10.51 -10.24
C TYR A 73 -3.07 10.86 -9.84
N GLY A 74 -3.44 12.13 -9.96
CA GLY A 74 -4.74 12.66 -9.51
C GLY A 74 -4.77 12.92 -8.00
N PHE A 75 -4.36 11.93 -7.20
CA PHE A 75 -4.22 11.99 -5.75
C PHE A 75 -2.74 12.10 -5.38
N PRO A 76 -2.38 12.68 -4.22
CA PRO A 76 -1.03 12.54 -3.70
C PRO A 76 -0.81 11.08 -3.28
N ILE A 77 0.41 10.57 -3.47
CA ILE A 77 0.84 9.36 -2.76
C ILE A 77 0.84 9.68 -1.26
N GLY A 78 0.48 8.72 -0.42
CA GLY A 78 0.20 8.97 1.00
C GLY A 78 -1.16 9.63 1.26
N GLY A 79 -1.99 9.81 0.23
CA GLY A 79 -3.36 10.32 0.37
C GLY A 79 -4.33 9.30 0.94
N VAL A 80 -5.25 9.75 1.80
CA VAL A 80 -6.37 8.95 2.32
C VAL A 80 -7.67 9.75 2.20
N VAL A 81 -8.69 9.13 1.64
CA VAL A 81 -10.04 9.68 1.57
C VAL A 81 -11.06 8.58 1.83
N ALA A 82 -12.14 8.90 2.52
CA ALA A 82 -13.31 8.05 2.64
C ALA A 82 -14.48 8.69 1.88
N THR A 83 -15.24 7.89 1.13
CA THR A 83 -16.48 8.33 0.48
C THR A 83 -17.63 7.42 0.88
N SER A 84 -18.79 8.00 1.17
CA SER A 84 -19.98 7.26 1.61
C SER A 84 -20.61 6.50 0.45
N VAL A 85 -20.86 5.21 0.62
CA VAL A 85 -21.62 4.39 -0.34
C VAL A 85 -23.09 4.81 -0.45
N GLU A 86 -23.61 5.56 0.53
CA GLU A 86 -24.99 6.05 0.56
C GLU A 86 -25.16 7.45 -0.04
N HIS A 87 -24.10 8.02 -0.64
CA HIS A 87 -24.15 9.36 -1.19
C HIS A 87 -24.91 9.42 -2.52
N GLY A 88 -26.08 10.05 -2.51
CA GLY A 88 -26.91 10.19 -3.73
C GLY A 88 -27.40 8.84 -4.24
N GLU A 89 -27.81 8.79 -5.52
CA GLU A 89 -28.34 7.55 -6.13
C GLU A 89 -27.22 6.58 -6.55
N ALA A 90 -26.03 7.10 -6.89
CA ALA A 90 -24.92 6.32 -7.43
C ALA A 90 -23.84 5.95 -6.38
N GLY A 91 -23.99 6.40 -5.13
CA GLY A 91 -22.96 6.31 -4.11
C GLY A 91 -21.85 7.36 -4.26
N GLY A 92 -20.95 7.38 -3.29
CA GLY A 92 -19.77 8.25 -3.26
C GLY A 92 -18.77 7.87 -4.35
N ALA A 93 -17.91 8.82 -4.72
CA ALA A 93 -17.00 8.65 -5.83
C ALA A 93 -15.88 7.63 -5.53
N ILE A 94 -15.70 6.67 -6.42
CA ILE A 94 -14.50 5.83 -6.49
C ILE A 94 -13.56 6.36 -7.59
N SER A 95 -12.26 6.42 -7.32
CA SER A 95 -11.26 6.85 -8.30
C SER A 95 -10.09 5.88 -8.35
N PRO A 96 -9.78 5.27 -9.50
CA PRO A 96 -8.59 4.43 -9.65
C PRO A 96 -7.28 5.16 -9.30
N GLY A 97 -7.21 6.48 -9.53
CA GLY A 97 -6.05 7.29 -9.15
C GLY A 97 -5.87 7.44 -7.64
N GLY A 98 -6.93 7.26 -6.85
CA GLY A 98 -6.87 7.24 -5.39
C GLY A 98 -6.45 5.88 -4.80
N VAL A 99 -6.51 4.81 -5.61
CA VAL A 99 -5.98 3.49 -5.24
C VAL A 99 -4.54 3.33 -5.70
N GLY A 100 -4.25 3.75 -6.93
CA GLY A 100 -2.93 3.60 -7.56
C GLY A 100 -2.92 2.55 -8.67
N PHE A 101 -1.87 2.59 -9.49
CA PHE A 101 -1.71 1.66 -10.62
C PHE A 101 -1.36 0.24 -10.18
N ASP A 102 -0.57 0.12 -9.12
CA ASP A 102 -0.18 -1.17 -8.55
C ASP A 102 -1.13 -1.52 -7.40
N ILE A 103 -2.31 -2.02 -7.78
CA ILE A 103 -3.39 -2.34 -6.85
C ILE A 103 -2.90 -3.42 -5.89
N ASN A 104 -3.01 -3.13 -4.58
CA ASN A 104 -2.54 -4.01 -3.50
C ASN A 104 -1.01 -4.21 -3.47
N CYS A 105 -0.22 -3.26 -3.98
CA CYS A 105 1.18 -3.16 -3.58
C CYS A 105 1.24 -3.06 -2.05
N GLY A 106 2.00 -3.95 -1.42
CA GLY A 106 1.94 -4.13 0.02
C GLY A 106 3.18 -4.80 0.58
N VAL A 107 3.16 -5.04 1.88
CA VAL A 107 4.28 -5.58 2.64
C VAL A 107 3.83 -6.84 3.36
N ARG A 108 4.68 -7.86 3.35
CA ARG A 108 4.57 -9.01 4.25
C ARG A 108 5.86 -9.11 5.06
N LEU A 109 5.71 -9.19 6.37
CA LEU A 109 6.80 -9.48 7.30
C LEU A 109 6.71 -10.95 7.72
N LEU A 110 7.84 -11.66 7.69
CA LEU A 110 7.99 -13.00 8.24
C LEU A 110 9.06 -12.91 9.33
N SER A 111 8.70 -13.26 10.57
CA SER A 111 9.66 -13.41 11.66
C SER A 111 10.18 -14.84 11.69
N THR A 112 11.50 -15.02 11.75
CA THR A 112 12.10 -16.36 11.84
C THR A 112 12.25 -16.83 13.30
N GLY A 113 12.31 -15.88 14.25
CA GLY A 113 12.67 -16.15 15.65
C GLY A 113 14.11 -16.66 15.82
N LEU A 114 14.97 -16.47 14.82
CA LEU A 114 16.39 -16.84 14.85
C LEU A 114 17.23 -15.58 15.10
N ALA A 115 18.21 -15.71 16.00
CA ALA A 115 19.17 -14.65 16.23
C ALA A 115 20.10 -14.49 15.02
N ALA A 116 20.42 -13.25 14.64
CA ALA A 116 21.28 -12.95 13.49
C ALA A 116 22.67 -13.59 13.57
N ASP A 117 23.21 -13.79 14.78
CA ASP A 117 24.52 -14.43 15.00
C ASP A 117 24.48 -15.98 14.89
N SER A 118 23.28 -16.56 14.82
CA SER A 118 23.05 -18.00 14.74
C SER A 118 22.88 -18.52 13.30
N ILE A 119 22.83 -17.62 12.32
CA ILE A 119 22.54 -17.95 10.92
C ILE A 119 23.61 -17.45 9.94
N ASP A 120 23.77 -18.15 8.82
CA ASP A 120 24.56 -17.65 7.70
C ASP A 120 23.72 -16.70 6.83
N VAL A 121 23.71 -15.42 7.21
CA VAL A 121 22.99 -14.35 6.50
C VAL A 121 23.33 -14.33 5.01
N ARG A 122 24.62 -14.48 4.65
CA ARG A 122 25.05 -14.40 3.24
C ARG A 122 24.52 -15.60 2.46
N GLY A 123 24.66 -16.81 3.00
CA GLY A 123 24.12 -18.01 2.38
C GLY A 123 22.61 -17.95 2.18
N ILE A 124 21.87 -17.37 3.13
CA ILE A 124 20.42 -17.16 3.02
C ILE A 124 20.09 -16.16 1.92
N VAL A 125 20.74 -14.99 1.90
CA VAL A 125 20.53 -13.98 0.85
C VAL A 125 20.83 -14.55 -0.54
N ASP A 126 21.94 -15.28 -0.70
CA ASP A 126 22.31 -15.94 -1.95
C ASP A 126 21.25 -16.98 -2.37
N SER A 127 20.66 -17.69 -1.40
CA SER A 127 19.58 -18.64 -1.66
C SER A 127 18.28 -17.94 -2.08
N LEU A 128 17.90 -16.87 -1.39
CA LEU A 128 16.72 -16.06 -1.70
C LEU A 128 16.83 -15.45 -3.10
N GLN A 129 17.98 -14.89 -3.45
CA GLN A 129 18.21 -14.30 -4.77
C GLN A 129 18.09 -15.33 -5.91
N ARG A 130 18.44 -16.60 -5.66
CA ARG A 130 18.26 -17.68 -6.64
C ARG A 130 16.81 -18.18 -6.72
N SER A 131 16.10 -18.19 -5.60
CA SER A 131 14.77 -18.80 -5.48
C SER A 131 13.62 -17.83 -5.72
N VAL A 132 13.84 -16.52 -5.56
CA VAL A 132 12.82 -15.48 -5.71
C VAL A 132 13.15 -14.62 -6.94
N PRO A 133 12.45 -14.85 -8.07
CA PRO A 133 12.68 -14.07 -9.28
C PRO A 133 12.32 -12.60 -9.08
N ALA A 134 13.16 -11.71 -9.60
CA ALA A 134 12.96 -10.27 -9.59
C ALA A 134 13.28 -9.66 -10.96
N GLY A 135 12.83 -8.42 -11.17
CA GLY A 135 13.04 -7.64 -12.37
C GLY A 135 11.81 -7.49 -13.26
N ALA A 136 11.95 -6.71 -14.33
CA ALA A 136 10.86 -6.39 -15.25
C ALA A 136 10.48 -7.55 -16.19
N THR A 137 11.25 -8.65 -16.19
CA THR A 137 10.95 -9.82 -17.00
C THR A 137 10.05 -10.77 -16.22
N SER A 138 8.93 -11.20 -16.80
CA SER A 138 8.02 -12.22 -16.25
C SER A 138 8.62 -13.64 -16.31
N LYS A 139 9.94 -13.78 -16.09
CA LYS A 139 10.66 -15.06 -16.15
C LYS A 139 10.92 -15.55 -14.74
N GLY A 140 10.69 -16.84 -14.50
CA GLY A 140 10.95 -17.50 -13.21
C GLY A 140 9.75 -17.57 -12.27
N GLY A 141 8.65 -16.87 -12.59
CA GLY A 141 7.41 -16.99 -11.82
C GLY A 141 6.76 -18.38 -11.91
N VAL A 142 5.78 -18.61 -11.03
CA VAL A 142 5.02 -19.86 -10.97
C VAL A 142 4.30 -20.07 -12.30
N GLN A 143 4.45 -21.26 -12.88
CA GLN A 143 3.75 -21.63 -14.10
C GLN A 143 2.33 -22.05 -13.77
N LEU A 144 1.37 -21.20 -14.13
CA LEU A 144 -0.05 -21.45 -13.91
C LEU A 144 -0.79 -21.66 -15.22
N THR A 145 -1.73 -22.59 -15.21
CA THR A 145 -2.78 -22.67 -16.21
C THR A 145 -3.78 -21.53 -16.03
N THR A 146 -4.56 -21.26 -17.08
CA THR A 146 -5.64 -20.25 -17.00
C THR A 146 -6.64 -20.56 -15.88
N SER A 147 -6.94 -21.83 -15.63
CA SER A 147 -7.88 -22.25 -14.58
C SER A 147 -7.32 -22.03 -13.18
N GLU A 148 -6.02 -22.26 -12.97
CA GLU A 148 -5.36 -22.01 -11.68
C GLU A 148 -5.28 -20.50 -11.40
N LEU A 149 -4.95 -19.70 -12.42
CA LEU A 149 -4.96 -18.25 -12.28
C LEU A 149 -6.36 -17.73 -11.93
N ASP A 150 -7.40 -18.22 -12.61
CA ASP A 150 -8.79 -17.86 -12.29
C ASP A 150 -9.16 -18.28 -10.86
N GLY A 151 -8.72 -19.47 -10.42
CA GLY A 151 -8.87 -19.93 -9.05
C GLY A 151 -8.23 -18.99 -8.02
N ILE A 152 -7.02 -18.50 -8.27
CA ILE A 152 -6.34 -17.53 -7.41
C ILE A 152 -7.04 -16.17 -7.42
N LEU A 153 -7.48 -15.68 -8.59
CA LEU A 153 -8.26 -14.44 -8.68
C LEU A 153 -9.61 -14.56 -7.94
N ALA A 154 -10.16 -15.76 -7.85
CA ALA A 154 -11.42 -16.05 -7.20
C ALA A 154 -11.33 -16.32 -5.69
N GLY A 155 -10.24 -16.92 -5.22
CA GLY A 155 -10.08 -17.39 -3.84
C GLY A 155 -8.91 -16.75 -3.08
N GLY A 156 -8.15 -15.87 -3.73
CA GLY A 156 -7.03 -15.16 -3.12
C GLY A 156 -5.95 -16.08 -2.56
N ALA A 157 -5.42 -15.73 -1.39
CA ALA A 157 -4.37 -16.48 -0.72
C ALA A 157 -4.79 -17.91 -0.32
N ARG A 158 -6.08 -18.15 -0.05
CA ARG A 158 -6.58 -19.50 0.25
C ARG A 158 -6.39 -20.44 -0.94
N ALA A 159 -6.82 -20.02 -2.13
CA ALA A 159 -6.63 -20.81 -3.35
C ALA A 159 -5.14 -21.07 -3.64
N ALA A 160 -4.27 -20.08 -3.39
CA ALA A 160 -2.83 -20.27 -3.49
C ALA A 160 -2.31 -21.32 -2.48
N SER A 161 -2.76 -21.30 -1.22
CA SER A 161 -2.40 -22.28 -0.19
C SER A 161 -2.82 -23.71 -0.58
N GLU A 162 -4.04 -23.89 -1.11
CA GLU A 162 -4.54 -25.19 -1.58
C GLU A 162 -3.71 -25.77 -2.73
N MET A 163 -3.01 -24.91 -3.48
CA MET A 163 -2.06 -25.27 -4.53
C MET A 163 -0.63 -25.51 -4.00
N GLY A 164 -0.41 -25.40 -2.69
CA GLY A 164 0.90 -25.54 -2.04
C GLY A 164 1.76 -24.27 -2.07
N LEU A 165 1.18 -23.11 -2.40
CA LEU A 165 1.87 -21.81 -2.42
C LEU A 165 1.59 -21.03 -1.14
N GLY A 166 2.09 -21.56 -0.02
CA GLY A 166 1.87 -21.03 1.33
C GLY A 166 1.31 -22.10 2.26
N ALA A 167 0.95 -21.69 3.47
CA ALA A 167 0.29 -22.55 4.44
C ALA A 167 -1.06 -21.97 4.88
N ASP A 168 -2.02 -22.82 5.24
CA ASP A 168 -3.34 -22.38 5.71
C ASP A 168 -3.25 -21.49 6.97
N THR A 169 -2.23 -21.73 7.80
CA THR A 169 -1.92 -20.91 8.99
C THR A 169 -1.50 -19.48 8.66
N ASP A 170 -1.10 -19.21 7.42
CA ASP A 170 -0.74 -17.86 6.99
C ASP A 170 -1.99 -16.98 6.86
N LEU A 171 -3.15 -17.55 6.53
CA LEU A 171 -4.36 -16.79 6.20
C LEU A 171 -4.81 -15.87 7.33
N GLU A 172 -4.69 -16.31 8.59
CA GLU A 172 -5.05 -15.52 9.77
C GLU A 172 -4.14 -14.30 10.00
N ARG A 173 -3.00 -14.24 9.31
CA ARG A 173 -1.98 -13.17 9.41
C ARG A 173 -1.93 -12.27 8.18
N ILE A 174 -2.91 -12.39 7.29
CA ILE A 174 -3.03 -11.55 6.09
C ILE A 174 -4.24 -10.65 6.29
N GLU A 175 -4.11 -9.38 5.93
CA GLU A 175 -5.25 -8.47 5.87
C GLU A 175 -6.39 -9.09 5.06
N SER A 176 -7.61 -9.02 5.60
CA SER A 176 -8.81 -9.65 5.01
C SER A 176 -8.67 -11.17 4.74
N GLY A 177 -7.75 -11.86 5.41
CA GLY A 177 -7.47 -13.26 5.13
C GLY A 177 -6.82 -13.51 3.76
N GLY A 178 -6.29 -12.46 3.11
CA GLY A 178 -5.77 -12.52 1.75
C GLY A 178 -6.85 -12.72 0.68
N PHE A 179 -8.09 -12.32 0.98
CA PHE A 179 -9.22 -12.42 0.09
C PHE A 179 -10.11 -11.17 0.20
N MET A 180 -10.51 -10.62 -0.94
CA MET A 180 -11.53 -9.58 -0.99
C MET A 180 -12.76 -10.13 -1.71
N GLU A 181 -13.91 -10.05 -1.04
CA GLU A 181 -15.18 -10.43 -1.65
C GLU A 181 -15.48 -9.50 -2.84
N THR A 182 -15.85 -10.09 -3.97
CA THR A 182 -16.20 -9.34 -5.17
C THR A 182 -17.36 -10.01 -5.89
N THR A 183 -18.26 -9.19 -6.41
CA THR A 183 -19.42 -9.63 -7.21
C THR A 183 -19.08 -9.77 -8.69
N GLU A 184 -18.10 -9.01 -9.18
CA GLU A 184 -17.68 -8.98 -10.58
C GLU A 184 -16.15 -9.09 -10.70
N ARG A 185 -15.66 -9.80 -11.71
CA ARG A 185 -14.22 -10.05 -11.93
C ARG A 185 -13.80 -9.83 -13.37
N ASP A 186 -14.36 -8.79 -13.99
CA ASP A 186 -14.10 -8.48 -15.39
C ASP A 186 -12.71 -7.86 -15.54
N LEU A 187 -11.74 -8.70 -15.86
CA LEU A 187 -10.38 -8.30 -16.19
C LEU A 187 -10.16 -8.36 -17.70
N SER A 188 -9.54 -7.30 -18.25
CA SER A 188 -9.17 -7.31 -19.66
C SER A 188 -8.20 -8.44 -20.01
N GLU A 189 -8.30 -8.97 -21.23
CA GLU A 189 -7.36 -9.99 -21.73
C GLU A 189 -5.90 -9.55 -21.59
N ARG A 190 -5.62 -8.26 -21.78
CA ARG A 190 -4.30 -7.68 -21.61
C ARG A 190 -3.80 -7.76 -20.17
N ALA A 191 -4.65 -7.52 -19.18
CA ALA A 191 -4.31 -7.62 -17.77
C ALA A 191 -3.99 -9.08 -17.39
N LEU A 192 -4.86 -10.01 -17.80
CA LEU A 192 -4.67 -11.45 -17.58
C LEU A 192 -3.38 -11.96 -18.22
N ALA A 193 -3.13 -11.62 -19.48
CA ALA A 193 -1.92 -12.04 -20.20
C ALA A 193 -0.63 -11.49 -19.59
N ARG A 194 -0.67 -10.28 -19.01
CA ARG A 194 0.47 -9.66 -18.31
C ARG A 194 0.68 -10.28 -16.92
N GLY A 195 -0.38 -10.44 -16.14
CA GLY A 195 -0.32 -10.95 -14.77
C GLY A 195 0.00 -12.44 -14.70
N GLY A 196 -0.56 -13.25 -15.60
CA GLY A 196 -0.43 -14.72 -15.57
C GLY A 196 0.99 -15.26 -15.72
N LYS A 197 1.93 -14.44 -16.21
CA LYS A 197 3.36 -14.82 -16.30
C LYS A 197 4.20 -14.31 -15.13
N SER A 198 3.64 -13.47 -14.28
CA SER A 198 4.39 -12.68 -13.29
C SER A 198 4.11 -13.09 -11.85
N LEU A 199 3.16 -14.02 -11.61
CA LEU A 199 2.89 -14.51 -10.26
C LEU A 199 4.13 -15.20 -9.67
N GLY A 200 4.41 -14.92 -8.40
CA GLY A 200 5.60 -15.43 -7.70
C GLY A 200 6.89 -14.73 -8.10
N THR A 201 6.82 -13.47 -8.53
CA THR A 201 7.99 -12.62 -8.79
C THR A 201 7.85 -11.30 -8.03
N LEU A 202 8.97 -10.69 -7.63
CA LEU A 202 8.96 -9.38 -6.94
C LEU A 202 8.59 -8.23 -7.89
N GLY A 203 8.92 -8.34 -9.17
CA GLY A 203 8.81 -7.22 -10.12
C GLY A 203 9.99 -6.25 -10.00
N SER A 204 9.72 -4.96 -10.20
CA SER A 204 10.75 -3.90 -10.29
C SER A 204 10.27 -2.62 -9.60
N GLY A 205 11.10 -1.58 -9.56
CA GLY A 205 10.74 -0.32 -8.90
C GLY A 205 11.14 -0.37 -7.43
N ASN A 206 10.20 -0.07 -6.53
CA ASN A 206 10.40 -0.11 -5.08
C ASN A 206 10.06 -1.49 -4.46
N HIS A 207 9.94 -2.54 -5.28
CA HIS A 207 9.67 -3.89 -4.79
C HIS A 207 10.97 -4.62 -4.47
N PHE A 208 11.09 -5.13 -3.25
CA PHE A 208 12.27 -5.83 -2.78
C PHE A 208 11.90 -6.92 -1.78
N LEU A 209 12.85 -7.81 -1.53
CA LEU A 209 12.85 -8.74 -0.41
C LEU A 209 14.15 -8.47 0.34
N GLU A 210 14.02 -8.18 1.64
CA GLU A 210 15.14 -7.90 2.51
C GLU A 210 15.17 -8.90 3.66
N LEU A 211 16.38 -9.24 4.10
CA LEU A 211 16.60 -9.89 5.38
C LEU A 211 17.01 -8.80 6.36
N GLN A 212 16.23 -8.63 7.41
CA GLN A 212 16.39 -7.54 8.38
C GLN A 212 16.76 -8.13 9.74
N VAL A 213 17.25 -7.27 10.63
CA VAL A 213 17.48 -7.62 12.03
C VAL A 213 16.76 -6.59 12.87
N VAL A 214 16.05 -7.04 13.89
CA VAL A 214 15.38 -6.17 14.85
C VAL A 214 16.44 -5.48 15.70
N ASP A 215 16.80 -4.26 15.32
CA ASP A 215 17.83 -3.48 16.04
C ASP A 215 17.33 -3.00 17.41
N ARG A 216 16.03 -2.66 17.50
CA ARG A 216 15.46 -2.09 18.72
C ARG A 216 13.97 -2.35 18.86
N VAL A 217 13.53 -2.65 20.08
CA VAL A 217 12.12 -2.73 20.48
C VAL A 217 11.73 -1.45 21.23
N LEU A 218 10.67 -0.79 20.76
CA LEU A 218 10.15 0.45 21.37
C LEU A 218 8.92 0.21 22.26
N ASP A 219 8.14 -0.84 21.96
CA ASP A 219 6.99 -1.28 22.72
C ASP A 219 7.14 -2.79 22.99
N GLU A 220 7.55 -3.13 24.21
CA GLU A 220 7.81 -4.51 24.62
C GLU A 220 6.55 -5.37 24.61
N TYR A 221 5.39 -4.79 24.90
CA TYR A 221 4.13 -5.52 24.93
C TYR A 221 3.72 -5.91 23.51
N ALA A 222 3.69 -4.93 22.59
CA ALA A 222 3.35 -5.20 21.20
C ALA A 222 4.34 -6.16 20.53
N ALA A 223 5.64 -5.98 20.76
CA ALA A 223 6.67 -6.87 20.22
C ALA A 223 6.48 -8.32 20.68
N LYS A 224 6.14 -8.52 21.96
CA LYS A 224 5.84 -9.85 22.49
C LYS A 224 4.61 -10.48 21.83
N GLU A 225 3.53 -9.71 21.66
CA GLU A 225 2.30 -10.21 20.99
C GLU A 225 2.56 -10.53 19.50
N PHE A 226 3.50 -9.82 18.86
CA PHE A 226 3.94 -10.09 17.50
C PHE A 226 5.01 -11.19 17.39
N GLY A 227 5.58 -11.65 18.51
CA GLY A 227 6.65 -12.66 18.51
C GLY A 227 7.95 -12.15 17.89
N ILE A 228 8.32 -10.90 18.20
CA ILE A 228 9.52 -10.22 17.70
C ILE A 228 10.42 -9.84 18.88
N LEU A 229 11.70 -10.19 18.82
CA LEU A 229 12.71 -9.83 19.84
C LEU A 229 13.85 -9.05 19.22
N GLU A 230 14.55 -8.23 20.02
CA GLU A 230 15.80 -7.59 19.57
C GLU A 230 16.84 -8.64 19.18
N GLY A 231 17.48 -8.44 18.03
CA GLY A 231 18.44 -9.37 17.44
C GLY A 231 17.84 -10.47 16.59
N ASP A 232 16.50 -10.63 16.57
CA ASP A 232 15.83 -11.57 15.68
C ASP A 232 15.93 -11.12 14.22
N VAL A 233 15.93 -12.12 13.34
CA VAL A 233 15.85 -11.98 11.89
C VAL A 233 14.42 -12.22 11.39
#